data_AF-A0A550I035-F1
#
_entry.id   AF-A0A550I035-F1
#
_cell.length_a   1.000
_cell.length_b   1.000
_cell.length_c   1.000
_cell.angle_alpha   90.00
_cell.angle_beta   90.00
_cell.angle_gamma   90.00
#
_symmetry.space_group_name_H-M   'P 1'
#
loop_
_entity.id
_entity.type
_entity.pdbx_description
1 polymer ?
#
loop_
_entity_poly.entity_id
_entity_poly.type
_entity_poly.pdbx_seq_one_letter_code
_entity_poly.pdbx_strand_id
1 'polypeptide(L)'
;MIHYILQVLFFQLLFLLVYDLFLKKETYFNYNRLYLLATPVLALFIPFLKMEFLAEAIPQNTGILLPEVFLGKKPSSEIGTQAAMQINSGLEINWWYLSYFAGFAVNCFLFLKKYQSLNRLFRFRKITEEKDFKIIEVPNSNIACTFLNTIFLGDQLSEIERSQILSHEVVHVKQKHSLDLLFFEMMRIVFWFNPLIYIYQARIAGLHEFIADDEVIKTTDRQSYYQQLLNTAFNTQNISFTNQFYSHSLIKKRILMSQKNKSSQLSKFKFLLLVPAILVMLTYVACSDSQQADSEEETIHETTNENSEDLDQTLNELKKINEEQEKSQQYAYAEIDKAPAFTGCENLNGDARRNCTTRKISAYVGENFDSSLGKKAGLTGTNRVIVEFKIDEKGNIVDVTSKAAHTSLEEEAKRVISSLPQMQPGIHNGNPVSVKYALPIVFKIDE
;
A
#
# COMPACT_ATOMS: atom_id res chain seq x y z
N MET A 1 9.50 -6.21 -5.29
CA MET A 1 9.41 -7.06 -4.07
C MET A 1 9.59 -6.27 -2.79
N ILE A 2 10.69 -5.52 -2.62
CA ILE A 2 10.93 -4.72 -1.39
C ILE A 2 9.85 -3.66 -1.19
N HIS A 3 9.47 -2.92 -2.24
CA HIS A 3 8.38 -1.94 -2.19
C HIS A 3 7.08 -2.53 -1.65
N TYR A 4 6.66 -3.68 -2.18
CA TYR A 4 5.47 -4.41 -1.69
C TYR A 4 5.59 -4.78 -0.20
N ILE A 5 6.75 -5.30 0.24
CA ILE A 5 6.95 -5.63 1.66
C ILE A 5 6.82 -4.38 2.54
N LEU A 6 7.39 -3.25 2.12
CA LEU A 6 7.27 -1.98 2.85
C LEU A 6 5.83 -1.48 2.92
N GLN A 7 5.07 -1.57 1.82
CA GLN A 7 3.65 -1.22 1.80
C GLN A 7 2.84 -2.07 2.79
N VAL A 8 3.04 -3.39 2.78
CA VAL A 8 2.37 -4.31 3.71
C VAL A 8 2.71 -3.96 5.16
N LEU A 9 3.98 -3.70 5.48
CA LEU A 9 4.40 -3.31 6.82
C LEU A 9 3.76 -1.99 7.26
N PHE A 10 3.72 -1.00 6.37
CA PHE A 10 3.09 0.28 6.64
C PHE A 10 1.58 0.13 6.91
N PHE A 11 0.85 -0.63 6.09
CA PHE A 11 -0.58 -0.86 6.27
C PHE A 11 -0.89 -1.63 7.56
N GLN A 12 -0.12 -2.67 7.87
CA GLN A 12 -0.25 -3.39 9.13
C GLN A 12 0.00 -2.51 10.34
N LEU A 13 0.99 -1.62 10.27
CA LEU A 13 1.29 -0.66 11.34
C LEU A 13 0.11 0.28 11.56
N LEU A 14 -0.46 0.84 10.49
CA LEU A 14 -1.59 1.76 10.57
C LEU A 14 -2.83 1.07 11.17
N PHE A 15 -3.13 -0.16 10.76
CA PHE A 15 -4.21 -0.94 11.39
C PHE A 15 -3.97 -1.24 12.87
N LEU A 16 -2.73 -1.54 13.27
CA LEU A 16 -2.38 -1.73 14.68
C LEU A 16 -2.54 -0.43 15.49
N LEU A 17 -2.18 0.72 14.93
CA LEU A 17 -2.36 2.02 15.58
C LEU A 17 -3.84 2.34 15.80
N VAL A 18 -4.68 2.12 14.79
CA VAL A 18 -6.15 2.25 14.92
C VAL A 18 -6.67 1.38 16.06
N TYR A 19 -6.20 0.13 16.15
CA TYR A 19 -6.58 -0.76 17.23
C TYR A 19 -6.13 -0.26 18.60
N ASP A 20 -4.83 0.02 18.77
CA ASP A 20 -4.25 0.34 20.08
C ASP A 20 -4.78 1.68 20.63
N LEU A 21 -5.08 2.66 19.76
CA LEU A 21 -5.57 3.98 20.16
C LEU A 21 -7.08 4.01 20.43
N PHE A 22 -7.89 3.39 19.55
CA PHE A 22 -9.35 3.56 19.57
C PHE A 22 -10.12 2.31 20.02
N LEU A 23 -9.72 1.12 19.57
CA LEU A 23 -10.55 -0.08 19.69
C LEU A 23 -10.22 -0.96 20.90
N LYS A 24 -8.95 -1.02 21.30
CA LYS A 24 -8.45 -1.85 22.41
C LYS A 24 -9.15 -1.58 23.74
N LYS A 25 -9.64 -0.36 23.95
CA LYS A 25 -10.34 0.05 25.16
C LYS A 25 -11.82 -0.34 25.15
N GLU A 26 -12.36 -0.80 24.03
CA GLU A 26 -13.77 -1.15 23.90
C GLU A 26 -14.04 -2.57 24.38
N THR A 27 -15.18 -2.76 25.05
CA THR A 27 -15.62 -4.07 25.59
C THR A 27 -16.34 -4.94 24.55
N TYR A 28 -16.33 -4.53 23.28
CA TYR A 28 -16.83 -5.32 22.14
C TYR A 28 -15.77 -6.32 21.68
N PHE A 29 -15.44 -7.28 22.55
CA PHE A 29 -14.29 -8.15 22.36
C PHE A 29 -14.37 -9.00 21.08
N ASN A 30 -15.56 -9.47 20.68
CA ASN A 30 -15.71 -10.24 19.44
C ASN A 30 -15.44 -9.41 18.17
N TYR A 31 -15.80 -8.12 18.16
CA TYR A 31 -15.48 -7.22 17.05
C TYR A 31 -13.98 -6.90 17.01
N ASN A 32 -13.37 -6.70 18.19
CA ASN A 32 -11.92 -6.57 18.32
C ASN A 32 -11.19 -7.82 17.82
N ARG A 33 -11.73 -9.02 18.08
CA ARG A 33 -11.16 -10.30 17.64
C ARG A 33 -11.21 -10.41 16.13
N LEU A 34 -12.37 -10.12 15.53
CA LEU A 34 -12.53 -10.10 14.07
C LEU A 34 -11.59 -9.08 13.42
N TYR A 35 -11.48 -7.86 13.98
CA TYR A 35 -10.57 -6.82 13.50
C TYR A 35 -9.11 -7.30 13.48
N LEU A 36 -8.64 -7.88 14.60
CA LEU A 36 -7.26 -8.34 14.72
C LEU A 36 -6.94 -9.53 13.80
N LEU A 37 -7.92 -10.38 13.48
CA LEU A 37 -7.75 -11.49 12.52
C LEU A 37 -7.79 -11.01 11.07
N ALA A 38 -8.70 -10.09 10.74
CA ALA A 38 -8.95 -9.66 9.37
C ALA A 38 -7.92 -8.65 8.84
N THR A 39 -7.53 -7.66 9.65
CA THR A 39 -6.63 -6.57 9.19
C THR A 39 -5.24 -7.01 8.73
N PRO A 40 -4.53 -7.96 9.35
CA PRO A 40 -3.22 -8.38 8.85
C PRO A 40 -3.32 -9.10 7.49
N VAL A 41 -4.44 -9.79 7.22
CA VAL A 41 -4.74 -10.41 5.93
C VAL A 41 -5.09 -9.35 4.91
N LEU A 42 -5.97 -8.41 5.27
CA LEU A 42 -6.41 -7.33 4.40
C LEU A 42 -5.23 -6.44 3.95
N ALA A 43 -4.27 -6.17 4.84
CA ALA A 43 -3.04 -5.44 4.51
C ALA A 43 -2.17 -6.16 3.44
N LEU A 44 -2.26 -7.48 3.31
CA LEU A 44 -1.59 -8.23 2.23
C LEU A 44 -2.31 -8.06 0.88
N PHE A 45 -3.64 -7.89 0.91
CA PHE A 45 -4.44 -7.79 -0.31
C PHE A 45 -4.58 -6.36 -0.84
N ILE A 46 -4.54 -5.33 0.01
CA ILE A 46 -4.67 -3.91 -0.42
C ILE A 46 -3.72 -3.54 -1.56
N PRO A 47 -2.41 -3.86 -1.53
CA PRO A 47 -1.50 -3.50 -2.63
C PRO A 47 -1.89 -4.11 -3.98
N PHE A 48 -2.69 -5.18 -4.00
CA PHE A 48 -3.20 -5.81 -5.22
C PHE A 48 -4.52 -5.21 -5.71
N LEU A 49 -5.22 -4.41 -4.89
CA LEU A 49 -6.44 -3.71 -5.25
C LEU A 49 -6.13 -2.45 -6.09
N LYS A 50 -5.29 -2.58 -7.12
CA LYS A 50 -5.03 -1.49 -8.07
C LYS A 50 -6.35 -1.11 -8.73
N MET A 51 -6.91 0.03 -8.34
CA MET A 51 -8.15 0.55 -8.91
C MET A 51 -7.78 1.48 -10.06
N GLU A 52 -7.81 0.97 -11.30
CA GLU A 52 -7.68 1.77 -12.52
C GLU A 52 -8.70 2.92 -12.56
N PHE A 53 -9.85 2.75 -11.91
CA PHE A 53 -10.93 3.74 -11.81
C PHE A 53 -10.56 5.08 -11.12
N LEU A 54 -9.65 5.08 -10.13
CA LEU A 54 -9.26 6.34 -9.46
C LEU A 54 -8.14 7.07 -10.20
N ALA A 55 -7.34 6.35 -10.99
CA ALA A 55 -6.30 6.96 -11.84
C ALA A 55 -6.93 7.78 -12.99
N GLU A 56 -8.14 7.44 -13.41
CA GLU A 56 -8.87 8.11 -14.49
C GLU A 56 -9.68 9.33 -14.01
N ALA A 57 -9.91 9.46 -12.69
CA ALA A 57 -10.66 10.57 -12.09
C ALA A 57 -9.82 11.83 -11.84
N ILE A 58 -8.50 11.78 -12.10
CA ILE A 58 -7.63 12.95 -12.10
C ILE A 58 -7.52 13.39 -13.56
N PRO A 59 -8.07 14.55 -13.98
CA PRO A 59 -7.84 15.08 -15.31
C PRO A 59 -6.36 15.37 -15.42
N GLN A 60 -5.62 14.44 -16.01
CA GLN A 60 -4.23 14.70 -16.32
C GLN A 60 -4.22 15.85 -17.32
N ASN A 61 -3.53 16.93 -16.98
CA ASN A 61 -3.18 18.01 -17.90
C ASN A 61 -2.23 17.44 -18.98
N THR A 62 -2.74 16.55 -19.81
CA THR A 62 -1.99 15.75 -20.76
C THR A 62 -2.09 16.44 -22.10
N GLY A 63 -1.09 17.28 -22.37
CA GLY A 63 -0.70 17.52 -23.74
C GLY A 63 -0.33 16.19 -24.40
N ILE A 64 -0.48 16.09 -25.72
CA ILE A 64 -0.11 14.91 -26.49
C ILE A 64 1.42 14.81 -26.48
N LEU A 65 1.97 13.83 -25.77
CA LEU A 65 3.40 13.54 -25.81
C LEU A 65 3.74 12.83 -27.13
N LEU A 66 4.52 13.51 -27.97
CA LEU A 66 5.06 12.94 -29.20
C LEU A 66 6.26 12.03 -28.87
N PRO A 67 6.48 10.96 -29.65
CA PRO A 67 7.66 10.10 -29.52
C PRO A 67 8.95 10.89 -29.73
N GLU A 68 10.02 10.41 -29.09
CA GLU A 68 11.34 11.04 -29.10
C GLU A 68 11.95 11.11 -30.50
N VAL A 69 12.44 12.30 -30.86
CA VAL A 69 13.18 12.53 -32.10
C VAL A 69 14.66 12.35 -31.83
N PHE A 70 15.27 11.27 -32.34
CA PHE A 70 16.71 11.05 -32.24
C PHE A 70 17.44 11.73 -33.40
N LEU A 71 18.26 12.75 -33.10
CA LEU A 71 19.13 13.41 -34.08
C LEU A 71 20.50 12.73 -34.06
N GLY A 72 20.84 12.06 -35.16
CA GLY A 72 22.10 11.30 -35.32
C GLY A 72 21.88 9.93 -35.95
N LYS A 73 22.97 9.25 -36.35
CA LYS A 73 22.90 7.85 -36.76
C LYS A 73 22.28 7.07 -35.60
N LYS A 74 21.11 6.47 -35.81
CA LYS A 74 20.62 5.41 -34.91
C LYS A 74 21.80 4.46 -34.69
N PRO A 75 22.08 4.00 -33.46
CA PRO A 75 22.80 2.75 -33.35
C PRO A 75 21.92 1.76 -34.11
N SER A 76 22.35 1.39 -35.32
CA SER A 76 21.92 0.15 -35.91
C SER A 76 22.07 -0.85 -34.79
N SER A 77 20.98 -1.48 -34.35
CA SER A 77 21.09 -2.73 -33.65
C SER A 77 22.02 -3.57 -34.51
N GLU A 78 23.27 -3.69 -34.09
CA GLU A 78 24.14 -4.71 -34.60
C GLU A 78 23.34 -5.98 -34.39
N ILE A 79 22.91 -6.58 -35.49
CA ILE A 79 22.59 -7.99 -35.51
C ILE A 79 23.94 -8.65 -35.23
N GLY A 80 24.27 -8.70 -33.94
CA GLY A 80 25.36 -9.46 -33.40
C GLY A 80 25.06 -10.89 -33.78
N THR A 81 25.84 -11.38 -34.73
CA THR A 81 26.03 -12.78 -35.06
C THR A 81 25.92 -13.60 -33.76
N GLN A 82 24.96 -14.52 -33.71
CA GLN A 82 24.82 -15.46 -32.60
C GLN A 82 26.11 -16.28 -32.49
N ALA A 83 27.06 -15.79 -31.70
CA ALA A 83 28.17 -16.58 -31.21
C ALA A 83 27.59 -17.61 -30.25
N ALA A 84 28.03 -18.86 -30.45
CA ALA A 84 27.62 -20.07 -29.76
C ALA A 84 27.20 -19.85 -28.29
N MET A 85 26.00 -20.34 -27.96
CA MET A 85 25.48 -20.51 -26.61
C MET A 85 26.46 -21.38 -25.80
N GLN A 86 27.35 -20.76 -25.03
CA GLN A 86 27.97 -21.40 -23.88
C GLN A 86 26.90 -21.54 -22.80
N ILE A 87 26.39 -22.75 -22.61
CA ILE A 87 25.62 -23.10 -21.41
C ILE A 87 26.62 -23.15 -20.25
N ASN A 88 26.92 -21.99 -19.67
CA ASN A 88 27.42 -21.96 -18.31
C ASN A 88 26.25 -22.29 -17.39
N SER A 89 26.00 -23.57 -17.17
CA SER A 89 25.17 -24.05 -16.07
C SER A 89 25.95 -23.87 -14.75
N GLY A 90 26.23 -22.62 -14.40
CA GLY A 90 26.45 -22.23 -13.02
C GLY A 90 25.09 -22.02 -12.39
N LEU A 91 24.84 -22.60 -11.22
CA LEU A 91 23.68 -22.20 -10.42
C LEU A 91 23.86 -20.71 -10.06
N GLU A 92 23.14 -19.81 -10.73
CA GLU A 92 22.95 -18.45 -10.24
C GLU A 92 22.07 -18.50 -9.00
N ILE A 93 22.70 -18.73 -7.85
CA ILE A 93 22.01 -18.76 -6.56
C ILE A 93 21.61 -17.34 -6.21
N ASN A 94 20.31 -17.06 -6.24
CA ASN A 94 19.77 -15.81 -5.74
C ASN A 94 19.74 -15.85 -4.20
N TRP A 95 20.66 -15.10 -3.60
CA TRP A 95 20.85 -14.98 -2.15
C TRP A 95 19.60 -14.49 -1.41
N TRP A 96 18.69 -13.76 -2.06
CA TRP A 96 17.43 -13.33 -1.45
C TRP A 96 16.48 -14.50 -1.18
N TYR A 97 16.36 -15.42 -2.13
CA TYR A 97 15.56 -16.63 -1.90
C TYR A 97 16.21 -17.53 -0.86
N LEU A 98 17.55 -17.68 -0.90
CA LEU A 98 18.28 -18.48 0.06
C LEU A 98 18.09 -17.95 1.50
N SER A 99 18.20 -16.65 1.72
CA SER A 99 18.01 -16.04 3.04
C SER A 99 16.56 -16.18 3.54
N TYR A 100 15.58 -16.01 2.65
CA TYR A 100 14.18 -16.23 2.97
C TYR A 100 13.89 -17.67 3.39
N PHE A 101 14.32 -18.65 2.59
CA PHE A 101 14.11 -20.08 2.88
C PHE A 101 14.87 -20.55 4.12
N ALA A 102 16.06 -20.01 4.39
CA ALA A 102 16.79 -20.26 5.61
C ALA A 102 16.00 -19.79 6.84
N GLY A 103 15.48 -18.56 6.83
CA GLY A 103 14.66 -18.03 7.92
C GLY A 103 13.33 -18.79 8.09
N PHE A 104 12.70 -19.19 6.98
CA PHE A 104 11.50 -20.04 6.99
C PHE A 104 11.79 -21.40 7.64
N ALA A 105 12.90 -22.06 7.28
CA ALA A 105 13.29 -23.34 7.83
C ALA A 105 13.56 -23.26 9.34
N VAL A 106 14.25 -22.21 9.80
CA VAL A 106 14.49 -21.97 11.24
C VAL A 106 13.17 -21.81 11.99
N ASN A 107 12.25 -20.99 11.49
CA ASN A 107 10.97 -20.77 12.16
C ASN A 107 10.05 -22.00 12.12
N CYS A 108 10.09 -22.77 11.03
CA CYS A 108 9.42 -24.05 10.94
C CYS A 108 9.96 -25.05 11.98
N PHE A 109 11.29 -25.12 12.14
CA PHE A 109 11.93 -25.93 13.18
C PHE A 109 11.53 -25.48 14.60
N LEU A 110 11.52 -24.16 14.86
CA LEU A 110 11.08 -23.62 16.15
C LEU A 110 9.61 -23.97 16.43
N PHE A 111 8.74 -23.88 15.42
CA PHE A 111 7.35 -24.30 15.51
C PHE A 111 7.22 -25.79 15.82
N LEU A 112 7.99 -26.65 15.14
CA LEU A 112 8.01 -28.10 15.39
C LEU A 112 8.46 -28.42 16.82
N LYS A 113 9.51 -27.77 17.34
CA LYS A 113 9.97 -27.95 18.72
C LYS A 113 8.88 -27.56 19.74
N LYS A 114 8.22 -26.43 19.52
CA LYS A 114 7.08 -26.00 20.35
C LYS A 114 5.96 -27.05 20.28
N TYR A 115 5.57 -27.48 19.08
CA TYR A 115 4.51 -28.47 18.87
C TYR A 115 4.84 -29.82 19.52
N GLN A 116 6.10 -30.27 19.48
CA GLN A 116 6.55 -31.46 20.18
C GLN A 116 6.41 -31.34 21.70
N SER A 117 6.73 -30.18 22.28
CA SER A 117 6.53 -29.92 23.72
C SER A 117 5.06 -30.01 24.11
N LEU A 118 4.16 -29.49 23.28
CA LEU A 118 2.72 -29.62 23.46
C LEU A 118 2.26 -31.08 23.30
N ASN A 119 2.75 -31.78 22.28
CA ASN A 119 2.43 -33.18 22.02
C ASN A 119 2.88 -34.11 23.16
N ARG A 120 3.89 -33.70 23.94
CA ARG A 120 4.26 -34.41 25.18
C ARG A 120 3.12 -34.42 26.20
N LEU A 121 2.36 -33.33 26.31
CA LEU A 121 1.24 -33.24 27.24
C LEU A 121 0.10 -34.21 26.88
N PHE A 122 -0.12 -34.44 25.58
CA PHE A 122 -1.11 -35.40 25.10
C PHE A 122 -0.80 -36.87 25.45
N ARG A 123 0.42 -37.18 25.88
CA ARG A 123 0.82 -38.53 26.31
C ARG A 123 0.40 -38.85 27.74
N PHE A 124 0.00 -37.85 28.53
CA PHE A 124 -0.43 -38.06 29.91
C PHE A 124 -1.84 -38.67 29.98
N ARG A 125 -2.18 -39.16 31.17
CA ARG A 125 -3.44 -39.85 31.42
C ARG A 125 -4.63 -38.90 31.25
N LYS A 126 -5.61 -39.34 30.48
CA LYS A 126 -6.91 -38.69 30.35
C LYS A 126 -7.80 -39.06 31.54
N ILE A 127 -8.34 -38.06 32.23
CA ILE A 127 -9.23 -38.30 33.39
C ILE A 127 -10.70 -38.27 32.95
N THR A 128 -11.06 -37.26 32.17
CA THR A 128 -12.46 -36.96 31.84
C THR A 128 -12.61 -36.68 30.35
N GLU A 129 -13.65 -37.24 29.76
CA GLU A 129 -14.11 -36.92 28.42
C GLU A 129 -15.55 -36.43 28.53
N GLU A 130 -15.75 -35.13 28.36
CA GLU A 130 -17.08 -34.57 28.15
C GLU A 130 -17.38 -34.51 26.65
N LYS A 131 -18.65 -34.33 26.27
CA LYS A 131 -19.08 -34.33 24.86
C LYS A 131 -18.31 -33.34 23.99
N ASP A 132 -17.89 -32.21 24.56
CA ASP A 132 -17.29 -31.09 23.81
C ASP A 132 -15.77 -30.92 24.04
N PHE A 133 -15.21 -31.49 25.11
CA PHE A 133 -13.81 -31.32 25.48
C PHE A 133 -13.24 -32.46 26.32
N LYS A 134 -11.91 -32.55 26.36
CA LYS A 134 -11.14 -33.58 27.07
C LYS A 134 -10.30 -32.94 28.16
N ILE A 135 -10.25 -33.54 29.34
CA ILE A 135 -9.36 -33.12 30.43
C ILE A 135 -8.23 -34.13 30.59
N ILE A 136 -7.00 -33.65 30.52
CA ILE A 136 -5.77 -34.42 30.76
C ILE A 136 -5.11 -33.91 32.03
N GLU A 137 -4.76 -34.82 32.94
CA GLU A 137 -3.98 -34.47 34.14
C GLU A 137 -2.49 -34.43 33.82
N VAL A 138 -1.82 -33.38 34.27
CA VAL A 138 -0.36 -33.26 34.16
C VAL A 138 0.26 -33.45 35.54
N PRO A 139 0.99 -34.56 35.77
CA PRO A 139 1.50 -34.89 37.09
C PRO A 139 2.57 -33.92 37.58
N ASN A 140 2.62 -33.71 38.90
CA ASN A 140 3.54 -32.81 39.61
C ASN A 140 3.56 -31.39 39.03
N SER A 141 2.39 -30.81 38.76
CA SER A 141 2.33 -29.48 38.14
C SER A 141 1.15 -28.63 38.59
N ASN A 142 1.31 -27.31 38.46
CA ASN A 142 0.26 -26.30 38.61
C ASN A 142 -0.19 -25.73 37.25
N ILE A 143 0.01 -26.49 36.17
CA ILE A 143 -0.25 -26.02 34.81
C ILE A 143 -1.75 -25.90 34.57
N ALA A 144 -2.16 -24.82 33.92
CA ALA A 144 -3.48 -24.66 33.34
C ALA A 144 -3.30 -24.13 31.92
N CYS A 145 -3.69 -24.93 30.92
CA CYS A 145 -3.70 -24.47 29.54
C CYS A 145 -4.70 -25.25 28.68
N THR A 146 -5.14 -24.59 27.61
CA THR A 146 -6.05 -25.17 26.62
C THR A 146 -5.42 -25.23 25.24
N PHE A 147 -5.59 -26.37 24.58
CA PHE A 147 -5.29 -26.53 23.16
C PHE A 147 -6.39 -27.28 22.43
N LEU A 148 -6.99 -26.61 21.42
CA LEU A 148 -8.12 -27.10 20.65
C LEU A 148 -9.29 -27.49 21.58
N ASN A 149 -9.64 -28.78 21.64
CA ASN A 149 -10.72 -29.29 22.48
C ASN A 149 -10.16 -30.03 23.72
N THR A 150 -8.91 -29.75 24.12
CA THR A 150 -8.24 -30.40 25.24
C THR A 150 -7.75 -29.38 26.25
N ILE A 151 -8.11 -29.60 27.51
CA ILE A 151 -7.72 -28.82 28.67
C ILE A 151 -6.70 -29.65 29.46
N PHE A 152 -5.56 -29.04 29.77
CA PHE A 152 -4.51 -29.63 30.59
C PHE A 152 -4.54 -28.98 31.97
N LEU A 153 -4.72 -29.79 33.01
CA LEU A 153 -4.77 -29.35 34.40
C LEU A 153 -3.73 -30.08 35.24
N GLY A 154 -3.03 -29.33 36.06
CA GLY A 154 -2.11 -29.85 37.07
C GLY A 154 -2.83 -30.57 38.21
N ASP A 155 -2.14 -31.56 38.80
CA ASP A 155 -2.60 -32.34 39.96
C ASP A 155 -2.36 -31.63 41.31
N GLN A 156 -1.59 -30.54 41.33
CA GLN A 156 -1.27 -29.77 42.53
C GLN A 156 -2.29 -28.65 42.86
N LEU A 157 -3.30 -28.46 42.02
CA LEU A 157 -4.35 -27.47 42.21
C LEU A 157 -5.37 -27.93 43.26
N SER A 158 -5.78 -27.04 44.17
CA SER A 158 -6.90 -27.33 45.08
C SER A 158 -8.22 -27.49 44.32
N GLU A 159 -9.22 -28.16 44.90
CA GLU A 159 -10.51 -28.37 44.21
C GLU A 159 -11.21 -27.07 43.81
N ILE A 160 -11.11 -26.04 44.65
CA ILE A 160 -11.70 -24.71 44.38
C ILE A 160 -10.98 -24.06 43.20
N GLU A 161 -9.64 -24.03 43.23
CA GLU A 161 -8.84 -23.48 42.14
C GLU A 161 -9.10 -24.21 40.84
N ARG A 162 -9.18 -25.54 40.89
CA ARG A 162 -9.46 -26.39 39.74
C ARG A 162 -10.81 -26.05 39.11
N SER A 163 -11.87 -25.91 39.91
CA SER A 163 -13.20 -25.60 39.38
C SER A 163 -13.25 -24.24 38.69
N GLN A 164 -12.59 -23.23 39.25
CA GLN A 164 -12.60 -21.88 38.70
C GLN A 164 -11.65 -21.72 37.50
N ILE A 165 -10.48 -22.37 37.52
CA ILE A 165 -9.60 -22.44 36.34
C ILE A 165 -10.32 -23.17 35.21
N LEU A 166 -10.98 -24.29 35.50
CA LEU A 166 -11.71 -25.06 34.50
C LEU A 166 -12.81 -24.22 33.84
N SER A 167 -13.57 -23.42 34.59
CA SER A 167 -14.61 -22.56 34.00
C SER A 167 -14.01 -21.52 33.03
N HIS A 168 -12.80 -21.02 33.30
CA HIS A 168 -12.05 -20.15 32.40
C HIS A 168 -11.55 -20.89 31.14
N GLU A 169 -10.86 -22.02 31.32
CA GLU A 169 -10.29 -22.82 30.23
C GLU A 169 -11.36 -23.35 29.26
N VAL A 170 -12.55 -23.69 29.77
CA VAL A 170 -13.69 -24.11 28.94
C VAL A 170 -14.10 -23.01 27.95
N VAL A 171 -13.95 -21.72 28.29
CA VAL A 171 -14.24 -20.62 27.35
C VAL A 171 -13.28 -20.64 26.17
N HIS A 172 -12.00 -20.95 26.39
CA HIS A 172 -11.01 -21.07 25.30
C HIS A 172 -11.35 -22.19 24.32
N VAL A 173 -11.87 -23.32 24.83
CA VAL A 173 -12.36 -24.42 23.98
C VAL A 173 -13.58 -23.95 23.17
N LYS A 174 -14.60 -23.44 23.85
CA LYS A 174 -15.87 -23.01 23.21
C LYS A 174 -15.64 -21.95 22.13
N GLN A 175 -14.75 -21.00 22.38
CA GLN A 175 -14.41 -19.92 21.45
C GLN A 175 -13.31 -20.30 20.44
N LYS A 176 -12.73 -21.50 20.55
CA LYS A 176 -11.65 -22.03 19.69
C LYS A 176 -10.42 -21.10 19.61
N HIS A 177 -10.03 -20.50 20.73
CA HIS A 177 -8.92 -19.53 20.78
C HIS A 177 -7.58 -20.12 20.29
N SER A 178 -7.36 -21.42 20.41
CA SER A 178 -6.16 -22.07 19.90
C SER A 178 -6.02 -21.96 18.36
N LEU A 179 -7.12 -21.93 17.61
CA LEU A 179 -7.06 -21.78 16.14
C LEU A 179 -6.54 -20.40 15.74
N ASP A 180 -6.95 -19.35 16.44
CA ASP A 180 -6.47 -17.98 16.22
C ASP A 180 -4.95 -17.88 16.47
N LEU A 181 -4.45 -18.53 17.53
CA LEU A 181 -3.01 -18.54 17.82
C LEU A 181 -2.23 -19.35 16.79
N LEU A 182 -2.77 -20.48 16.32
CA LEU A 182 -2.17 -21.27 15.23
C LEU A 182 -2.13 -20.48 13.92
N PHE A 183 -3.17 -19.71 13.61
CA PHE A 183 -3.20 -18.81 12.46
C PHE A 183 -2.03 -17.83 12.50
N PHE A 184 -1.78 -17.18 13.63
CA PHE A 184 -0.64 -16.28 13.77
C PHE A 184 0.73 -16.98 13.80
N GLU A 185 0.84 -18.19 14.36
CA GLU A 185 2.09 -18.97 14.25
C GLU A 185 2.38 -19.30 12.78
N MET A 186 1.37 -19.65 11.97
CA MET A 186 1.54 -19.87 10.53
C MET A 186 2.01 -18.58 9.82
N MET A 187 1.38 -17.44 10.14
CA MET A 187 1.83 -16.15 9.61
C MET A 187 3.28 -15.83 10.03
N ARG A 188 3.70 -16.16 11.26
CA ARG A 188 5.08 -15.96 11.73
C ARG A 188 6.09 -16.86 11.03
N ILE A 189 5.69 -18.02 10.54
CA ILE A 189 6.60 -18.87 9.74
C ILE A 189 6.80 -18.23 8.35
N VAL A 190 5.71 -17.82 7.70
CA VAL A 190 5.75 -17.23 6.35
C VAL A 190 6.37 -15.83 6.35
N PHE A 191 6.02 -15.00 7.33
CA PHE A 191 6.45 -13.62 7.52
C PHE A 191 7.38 -13.49 8.73
N TRP A 192 8.36 -14.38 8.84
CA TRP A 192 9.25 -14.45 10.02
C TRP A 192 10.00 -13.16 10.31
N PHE A 193 10.33 -12.39 9.27
CA PHE A 193 11.03 -11.11 9.34
C PHE A 193 10.11 -9.95 9.77
N ASN A 194 8.80 -10.14 9.83
CA ASN A 194 7.84 -9.08 10.09
C ASN A 194 7.47 -9.01 11.59
N PRO A 195 7.98 -8.02 12.35
CA PRO A 195 7.72 -7.92 13.79
C PRO A 195 6.25 -7.59 14.13
N LEU A 196 5.49 -7.01 13.20
CA LEU A 196 4.11 -6.60 13.45
C LEU A 196 3.18 -7.80 13.67
N ILE A 197 3.44 -8.93 12.99
CA ILE A 197 2.69 -10.18 13.18
C ILE A 197 2.83 -10.69 14.62
N TYR A 198 4.01 -10.54 15.23
CA TYR A 198 4.24 -10.91 16.63
C TYR A 198 3.45 -10.01 17.58
N ILE A 199 3.35 -8.72 17.26
CA ILE A 199 2.52 -7.78 18.01
C ILE A 199 1.04 -8.15 17.90
N TYR A 200 0.54 -8.44 16.69
CA TYR A 200 -0.83 -8.93 16.47
C TYR A 200 -1.14 -10.17 17.32
N GLN A 201 -0.26 -11.18 17.30
CA GLN A 201 -0.43 -12.38 18.12
C GLN A 201 -0.47 -12.04 19.63
N ALA A 202 0.37 -11.12 20.09
CA ALA A 202 0.34 -10.66 21.47
C ALA A 202 -0.98 -9.95 21.83
N ARG A 203 -1.52 -9.14 20.90
CA ARG A 203 -2.81 -8.44 21.10
C ARG A 203 -3.98 -9.40 21.13
N ILE A 204 -4.03 -10.39 20.23
CA ILE A 204 -5.15 -11.32 20.18
C ILE A 204 -5.19 -12.26 21.39
N ALA A 205 -4.04 -12.73 21.87
CA ALA A 205 -4.07 -13.58 23.07
C ALA A 205 -4.48 -12.78 24.31
N GLY A 206 -4.04 -11.53 24.45
CA GLY A 206 -4.55 -10.66 25.52
C GLY A 206 -6.05 -10.43 25.42
N LEU A 207 -6.59 -10.34 24.21
CA LEU A 207 -8.02 -10.25 23.96
C LEU A 207 -8.77 -11.55 24.30
N HIS A 208 -8.18 -12.72 24.05
CA HIS A 208 -8.75 -14.02 24.45
C HIS A 208 -8.93 -14.09 25.97
N GLU A 209 -7.93 -13.64 26.74
CA GLU A 209 -8.05 -13.55 28.20
C GLU A 209 -9.21 -12.65 28.62
N PHE A 210 -9.39 -11.49 27.96
CA PHE A 210 -10.51 -10.59 28.26
C PHE A 210 -11.88 -11.21 27.94
N ILE A 211 -11.97 -11.99 26.85
CA ILE A 211 -13.19 -12.72 26.49
C ILE A 211 -13.50 -13.79 27.55
N ALA A 212 -12.49 -14.55 27.95
CA ALA A 212 -12.65 -15.59 28.96
C ALA A 212 -13.03 -14.99 30.33
N ASP A 213 -12.38 -13.91 30.75
CA ASP A 213 -12.69 -13.18 31.97
C ASP A 213 -14.13 -12.61 31.95
N ASP A 214 -14.59 -12.01 30.84
CA ASP A 214 -15.94 -11.46 30.70
C ASP A 214 -17.03 -12.53 30.80
N GLU A 215 -16.76 -13.73 30.29
CA GLU A 215 -17.71 -14.84 30.31
C GLU A 215 -17.83 -15.47 31.70
N VAL A 216 -16.70 -15.73 32.38
CA VAL A 216 -16.70 -16.35 33.72
C VAL A 216 -17.38 -15.47 34.76
N ILE A 217 -17.20 -14.16 34.67
CA ILE A 217 -17.76 -13.18 35.62
C ILE A 217 -19.29 -13.09 35.57
N LYS A 218 -19.92 -13.59 34.50
CA LYS A 218 -21.38 -13.69 34.43
C LYS A 218 -21.92 -14.78 35.36
N THR A 219 -21.09 -15.77 35.70
CA THR A 219 -21.49 -16.98 36.45
C THR A 219 -20.83 -17.09 37.83
N THR A 220 -19.78 -16.31 38.10
CA THR A 220 -18.96 -16.42 39.31
C THR A 220 -18.86 -15.08 40.03
N ASP A 221 -18.75 -15.11 41.37
CA ASP A 221 -18.50 -13.90 42.15
C ASP A 221 -17.20 -13.22 41.75
N ARG A 222 -17.27 -11.89 41.59
CA ARG A 222 -16.17 -11.08 41.04
C ARG A 222 -14.98 -10.99 42.00
N GLN A 223 -15.25 -10.90 43.30
CA GLN A 223 -14.21 -10.72 44.30
C GLN A 223 -13.41 -12.01 44.45
N SER A 224 -14.10 -13.15 44.56
CA SER A 224 -13.48 -14.48 44.56
C SER A 224 -12.64 -14.69 43.30
N TYR A 225 -13.17 -14.33 42.13
CA TYR A 225 -12.47 -14.48 40.86
C TYR A 225 -11.18 -13.64 40.78
N TYR A 226 -11.21 -12.36 41.20
CA TYR A 226 -10.01 -11.52 41.16
C TYR A 226 -8.92 -11.96 42.15
N GLN A 227 -9.32 -12.38 43.35
CA GLN A 227 -8.38 -12.92 44.33
C GLN A 227 -7.66 -14.14 43.79
N GLN A 228 -8.40 -15.03 43.12
CA GLN A 228 -7.81 -16.19 42.48
C GLN A 228 -6.89 -15.81 41.31
N LEU A 229 -7.32 -14.91 40.43
CA LEU A 229 -6.49 -14.45 39.30
C LEU A 229 -5.14 -13.89 39.79
N LEU A 230 -5.15 -13.15 40.91
CA LEU A 230 -3.95 -12.69 41.57
C LEU A 230 -3.12 -13.86 42.13
N ASN A 231 -3.73 -14.75 42.91
CA ASN A 231 -3.05 -15.89 43.52
C ASN A 231 -2.38 -16.80 42.48
N THR A 232 -3.08 -17.13 41.39
CA THR A 232 -2.53 -17.92 40.28
C THR A 232 -1.33 -17.21 39.67
N ALA A 233 -1.45 -15.91 39.40
CA ALA A 233 -0.37 -15.18 38.75
C ALA A 233 0.89 -14.99 39.63
N PHE A 234 0.74 -14.96 40.96
CA PHE A 234 1.88 -14.90 41.89
C PHE A 234 2.50 -16.27 42.17
N ASN A 235 1.80 -17.39 41.90
CA ASN A 235 2.26 -18.76 42.23
C ASN A 235 2.63 -19.67 41.04
N THR A 236 2.37 -19.31 39.77
CA THR A 236 2.66 -20.22 38.63
C THR A 236 4.05 -20.03 38.00
N GLN A 237 4.79 -21.14 37.77
CA GLN A 237 6.02 -21.16 36.97
C GLN A 237 5.74 -21.16 35.44
N ASN A 238 6.69 -20.59 34.69
CA ASN A 238 6.60 -20.19 33.28
C ASN A 238 6.56 -21.37 32.27
N ILE A 239 5.57 -21.39 31.36
CA ILE A 239 5.63 -22.20 30.13
C ILE A 239 5.32 -21.34 28.90
N SER A 240 6.22 -21.38 27.91
CA SER A 240 6.29 -20.47 26.74
C SER A 240 5.21 -20.69 25.66
N PHE A 241 4.29 -21.65 25.80
CA PHE A 241 3.32 -21.99 24.75
C PHE A 241 2.01 -21.18 24.88
N THR A 242 1.75 -20.60 26.06
CA THR A 242 0.67 -19.65 26.32
C THR A 242 1.28 -18.29 26.61
N ASN A 243 0.60 -17.19 26.29
CA ASN A 243 1.16 -15.83 26.40
C ASN A 243 1.38 -15.43 27.86
N GLN A 244 2.55 -15.77 28.39
CA GLN A 244 2.98 -15.43 29.75
C GLN A 244 4.18 -14.47 29.76
N PHE A 245 4.39 -13.71 28.68
CA PHE A 245 5.27 -12.54 28.71
C PHE A 245 4.42 -11.33 29.14
N TYR A 246 4.73 -10.77 30.31
CA TYR A 246 4.08 -9.63 31.01
C TYR A 246 3.05 -9.97 32.11
N SER A 247 3.42 -10.75 33.12
CA SER A 247 2.54 -11.05 34.27
C SER A 247 1.95 -9.78 34.92
N HIS A 248 2.75 -8.85 35.46
CA HIS A 248 2.16 -7.71 36.19
C HIS A 248 1.30 -6.76 35.34
N SER A 249 1.71 -6.46 34.10
CA SER A 249 0.96 -5.51 33.25
C SER A 249 -0.32 -6.11 32.65
N LEU A 250 -0.34 -7.43 32.39
CA LEU A 250 -1.51 -8.11 31.83
C LEU A 250 -2.56 -8.39 32.90
N ILE A 251 -2.18 -8.83 34.10
CA ILE A 251 -3.14 -9.05 35.20
C ILE A 251 -3.86 -7.75 35.52
N LYS A 252 -3.12 -6.63 35.64
CA LYS A 252 -3.72 -5.30 35.85
C LYS A 252 -4.72 -4.97 34.73
N LYS A 253 -4.37 -5.21 33.47
CA LYS A 253 -5.26 -4.95 32.33
C LYS A 253 -6.49 -5.83 32.33
N ARG A 254 -6.36 -7.13 32.65
CA ARG A 254 -7.46 -8.09 32.77
C ARG A 254 -8.47 -7.65 33.82
N ILE A 255 -8.01 -7.32 35.03
CA ILE A 255 -8.85 -6.82 36.12
C ILE A 255 -9.54 -5.50 35.69
N LEU A 256 -8.79 -4.54 35.14
CA LEU A 256 -9.36 -3.26 34.71
C LEU A 256 -10.40 -3.40 33.60
N MET A 257 -10.16 -4.25 32.61
CA MET A 257 -11.11 -4.48 31.50
C MET A 257 -12.35 -5.21 31.98
N SER A 258 -12.16 -6.20 32.85
CA SER A 258 -13.25 -6.93 33.46
C SER A 258 -14.16 -6.01 34.29
N GLN A 259 -13.59 -5.11 35.11
CA GLN A 259 -14.33 -4.15 35.94
C GLN A 259 -15.05 -3.05 35.15
N LYS A 260 -14.77 -2.93 33.85
CA LYS A 260 -15.31 -1.83 33.03
C LYS A 260 -16.78 -2.07 32.69
N ASN A 261 -17.57 -1.00 32.75
CA ASN A 261 -18.93 -1.01 32.22
C ASN A 261 -18.94 -1.30 30.72
N LYS A 262 -20.00 -1.95 30.24
CA LYS A 262 -20.18 -2.23 28.81
C LYS A 262 -20.12 -0.91 28.02
N SER A 263 -19.38 -0.95 26.92
CA SER A 263 -19.19 0.19 26.01
C SER A 263 -20.54 0.58 25.42
N SER A 264 -20.77 1.88 25.21
CA SER A 264 -22.01 2.37 24.60
C SER A 264 -22.21 1.79 23.19
N GLN A 265 -23.44 1.75 22.69
CA GLN A 265 -23.71 1.30 21.32
C GLN A 265 -22.99 2.19 20.28
N LEU A 266 -22.77 3.48 20.60
CA LEU A 266 -22.03 4.40 19.75
C LEU A 266 -20.56 3.99 19.54
N SER A 267 -19.94 3.29 20.50
CA SER A 267 -18.58 2.77 20.32
C SER A 267 -18.47 1.75 19.18
N LYS A 268 -19.56 1.13 18.73
CA LYS A 268 -19.54 0.26 17.53
C LYS A 268 -19.20 1.04 16.27
N PHE A 269 -19.58 2.31 16.18
CA PHE A 269 -19.21 3.15 15.04
C PHE A 269 -17.71 3.45 14.98
N LYS A 270 -16.94 3.26 16.07
CA LYS A 270 -15.47 3.39 16.02
C LYS A 270 -14.83 2.35 15.09
N PHE A 271 -15.46 1.20 14.87
CA PHE A 271 -14.98 0.22 13.88
C PHE A 271 -15.12 0.74 12.44
N LEU A 272 -15.96 1.75 12.19
CA LEU A 272 -16.04 2.44 10.91
C LEU A 272 -14.76 3.24 10.60
N LEU A 273 -13.88 3.50 11.58
CA LEU A 273 -12.57 4.11 11.38
C LEU A 273 -11.66 3.29 10.43
N LEU A 274 -12.00 2.02 10.20
CA LEU A 274 -11.36 1.18 9.20
C LEU A 274 -11.61 1.68 7.76
N VAL A 275 -12.76 2.29 7.47
CA VAL A 275 -13.09 2.82 6.13
C VAL A 275 -12.17 3.96 5.71
N PRO A 276 -12.03 5.07 6.48
CA PRO A 276 -11.10 6.14 6.10
C PRO A 276 -9.64 5.66 6.12
N ALA A 277 -9.27 4.72 7.00
CA ALA A 277 -7.94 4.11 6.98
C ALA A 277 -7.68 3.39 5.64
N ILE A 278 -8.62 2.57 5.16
CA ILE A 278 -8.50 1.89 3.87
C ILE A 278 -8.48 2.91 2.72
N LEU A 279 -9.31 3.96 2.76
CA LEU A 279 -9.30 5.00 1.73
C LEU A 279 -7.92 5.68 1.62
N VAL A 280 -7.31 6.06 2.75
CA VAL A 280 -5.94 6.62 2.77
C VAL A 280 -4.91 5.63 2.22
N MET A 281 -5.05 4.34 2.51
CA MET A 281 -4.15 3.33 1.95
C MET A 281 -4.33 3.18 0.44
N LEU A 282 -5.58 3.18 -0.05
CA LEU A 282 -5.88 3.07 -1.47
C LEU A 282 -5.40 4.29 -2.25
N THR A 283 -5.56 5.50 -1.71
CA THR A 283 -5.00 6.71 -2.34
C THR A 283 -3.48 6.67 -2.38
N TYR A 284 -2.83 6.20 -1.31
CA TYR A 284 -1.38 5.99 -1.30
C TYR A 284 -0.92 4.99 -2.36
N VAL A 285 -1.61 3.84 -2.50
CA VAL A 285 -1.30 2.87 -3.56
C VAL A 285 -1.45 3.50 -4.94
N ALA A 286 -2.54 4.22 -5.19
CA ALA A 286 -2.80 4.89 -6.46
C ALA A 286 -1.72 5.93 -6.83
N CYS A 287 -1.30 6.76 -5.86
CA CYS A 287 -0.26 7.77 -6.09
C CYS A 287 1.15 7.18 -6.19
N SER A 288 1.42 6.03 -5.58
CA SER A 288 2.76 5.41 -5.62
C SER A 288 3.16 4.91 -7.02
N ASP A 289 2.18 4.57 -7.87
CA ASP A 289 2.42 4.16 -9.25
C ASP A 289 2.66 5.35 -10.19
N SER A 290 2.21 6.56 -9.85
CA SER A 290 2.36 7.76 -10.70
C SER A 290 3.68 8.51 -10.51
N GLN A 291 4.44 8.22 -9.45
CA GLN A 291 5.62 9.00 -9.04
C GLN A 291 6.96 8.62 -9.72
N GLN A 292 6.94 7.93 -10.87
CA GLN A 292 8.16 7.74 -11.67
C GLN A 292 8.38 8.81 -12.76
N ALA A 293 7.53 9.83 -12.81
CA ALA A 293 7.79 11.08 -13.52
C ALA A 293 7.47 12.24 -12.57
N ASP A 294 8.35 13.25 -12.58
CA ASP A 294 8.24 14.55 -11.91
C ASP A 294 8.56 14.60 -10.41
N SER A 295 9.85 14.85 -10.15
CA SER A 295 10.32 15.53 -8.95
C SER A 295 11.06 16.80 -9.38
N GLU A 296 10.47 17.97 -9.15
CA GLU A 296 11.13 19.22 -8.68
C GLU A 296 10.10 20.38 -8.63
N GLU A 297 9.76 20.76 -7.38
CA GLU A 297 9.33 22.08 -6.84
C GLU A 297 8.03 22.74 -7.37
N GLU A 298 7.20 23.44 -6.58
CA GLU A 298 7.47 24.37 -5.47
C GLU A 298 6.40 24.35 -4.36
N THR A 299 6.90 24.60 -3.16
CA THR A 299 6.22 25.04 -1.93
C THR A 299 5.52 26.40 -2.11
N ILE A 300 4.23 26.49 -1.79
CA ILE A 300 3.58 27.77 -1.45
C ILE A 300 2.95 27.65 -0.08
N HIS A 301 3.45 28.47 0.85
CA HIS A 301 2.95 28.67 2.19
C HIS A 301 1.60 29.41 2.14
N GLU A 302 0.54 28.81 2.72
CA GLU A 302 -0.65 29.54 3.12
C GLU A 302 -0.53 29.97 4.59
N THR A 303 -0.72 31.27 4.85
CA THR A 303 -1.07 31.76 6.18
C THR A 303 -2.39 32.51 6.06
N THR A 304 -3.39 32.04 6.80
CA THR A 304 -4.68 32.67 7.05
C THR A 304 -4.55 34.06 7.66
N ASN A 305 -5.41 35.00 7.23
CA ASN A 305 -6.15 35.89 8.13
C ASN A 305 -7.40 36.47 7.45
N GLU A 306 -8.47 36.52 8.23
CA GLU A 306 -9.81 37.01 7.91
C GLU A 306 -9.83 38.54 7.71
N ASN A 307 -10.65 39.01 6.76
CA ASN A 307 -11.70 40.01 7.02
C ASN A 307 -12.58 40.22 5.78
N SER A 308 -13.89 40.20 6.03
CA SER A 308 -14.99 40.41 5.10
C SER A 308 -15.21 41.90 4.79
N GLU A 309 -15.26 42.25 3.51
CA GLU A 309 -16.14 43.27 2.88
C GLU A 309 -15.56 43.63 1.50
N ASP A 310 -15.93 42.89 0.44
CA ASP A 310 -16.22 43.41 -0.92
C ASP A 310 -16.50 42.22 -1.88
N LEU A 311 -17.76 41.76 -1.95
CA LEU A 311 -18.14 40.57 -2.73
C LEU A 311 -18.62 40.91 -4.16
N ASP A 312 -18.92 42.17 -4.45
CA ASP A 312 -19.54 42.58 -5.72
C ASP A 312 -18.51 43.00 -6.79
N GLN A 313 -17.31 43.45 -6.38
CA GLN A 313 -16.23 43.78 -7.33
C GLN A 313 -15.54 42.52 -7.88
N THR A 314 -15.36 41.50 -7.06
CA THR A 314 -14.70 40.23 -7.46
C THR A 314 -15.51 39.46 -8.50
N LEU A 315 -16.84 39.50 -8.43
CA LEU A 315 -17.74 38.79 -9.36
C LEU A 315 -17.67 39.31 -10.80
N ASN A 316 -17.35 40.59 -10.99
CA ASN A 316 -17.25 41.19 -12.33
C ASN A 316 -15.86 40.98 -12.97
N GLU A 317 -14.80 40.90 -12.17
CA GLU A 317 -13.48 40.47 -12.64
C GLU A 317 -13.46 38.97 -12.99
N LEU A 318 -14.11 38.13 -12.17
CA LEU A 318 -14.22 36.70 -12.44
C LEU A 318 -15.02 36.38 -13.71
N LYS A 319 -16.03 37.17 -14.06
CA LYS A 319 -16.79 36.99 -15.32
C LYS A 319 -15.98 37.32 -16.57
N LYS A 320 -15.13 38.37 -16.51
CA LYS A 320 -14.21 38.69 -17.62
C LYS A 320 -13.11 37.63 -17.78
N ILE A 321 -12.63 37.06 -16.68
CA ILE A 321 -11.67 35.96 -16.69
C ILE A 321 -12.32 34.68 -17.26
N ASN A 322 -13.59 34.41 -16.94
CA ASN A 322 -14.32 33.25 -17.46
C ASN A 322 -14.57 33.31 -18.98
N GLU A 323 -14.87 34.49 -19.54
CA GLU A 323 -15.07 34.66 -20.99
C GLU A 323 -13.78 34.47 -21.82
N GLU A 324 -12.59 34.71 -21.23
CA GLU A 324 -11.30 34.35 -21.85
C GLU A 324 -10.89 32.89 -21.57
N GLN A 325 -11.27 32.31 -20.43
CA GLN A 325 -11.00 30.90 -20.10
C GLN A 325 -11.83 29.91 -20.94
N GLU A 326 -13.05 30.24 -21.36
CA GLU A 326 -13.89 29.36 -22.20
C GLU A 326 -13.29 29.05 -23.58
N LYS A 327 -12.39 29.88 -24.12
CA LYS A 327 -11.67 29.60 -25.38
C LYS A 327 -10.44 28.71 -25.22
N SER A 328 -10.10 28.31 -23.99
CA SER A 328 -8.89 27.55 -23.69
C SER A 328 -9.16 26.12 -23.23
N GLN A 329 -10.40 25.61 -23.38
CA GLN A 329 -10.76 24.27 -22.94
C GLN A 329 -9.88 23.23 -23.65
N GLN A 330 -8.95 22.67 -22.88
CA GLN A 330 -7.91 21.76 -23.34
C GLN A 330 -8.50 20.35 -23.34
N TYR A 331 -8.78 19.81 -24.52
CA TYR A 331 -9.35 18.47 -24.68
C TYR A 331 -8.30 17.39 -24.46
N ALA A 332 -8.66 16.34 -23.72
CA ALA A 332 -7.81 15.18 -23.57
C ALA A 332 -7.67 14.44 -24.91
N TYR A 333 -6.52 13.80 -25.15
CA TYR A 333 -6.22 13.11 -26.42
C TYR A 333 -7.26 12.06 -26.84
N ALA A 334 -7.89 11.42 -25.86
CA ALA A 334 -8.91 10.39 -26.07
C ALA A 334 -10.26 10.94 -26.55
N GLU A 335 -10.53 12.23 -26.31
CA GLU A 335 -11.83 12.82 -26.60
C GLU A 335 -11.90 13.43 -28.01
N ILE A 336 -10.76 13.72 -28.65
CA ILE A 336 -10.72 14.42 -29.95
C ILE A 336 -11.06 13.47 -31.10
N ASP A 337 -12.11 13.78 -31.89
CA ASP A 337 -12.58 12.98 -33.03
C ASP A 337 -11.54 12.88 -34.16
N LYS A 338 -10.88 13.99 -34.49
CA LYS A 338 -9.80 14.04 -35.49
C LYS A 338 -8.63 14.87 -34.96
N ALA A 339 -7.48 14.22 -34.82
CA ALA A 339 -6.25 14.93 -34.45
C ALA A 339 -5.79 15.90 -35.55
N PRO A 340 -5.02 16.95 -35.20
CA PRO A 340 -4.34 17.80 -36.17
C PRO A 340 -3.56 17.00 -37.23
N ALA A 341 -3.61 17.44 -38.49
CA ALA A 341 -2.86 16.79 -39.57
C ALA A 341 -1.77 17.69 -40.15
N PHE A 342 -0.55 17.14 -40.19
CA PHE A 342 0.53 17.68 -41.00
C PHE A 342 0.20 17.56 -42.50
N THR A 343 0.84 18.38 -43.33
CA THR A 343 0.68 18.32 -44.79
C THR A 343 0.98 16.93 -45.35
N GLY A 344 0.03 16.35 -46.08
CA GLY A 344 0.08 14.97 -46.61
C GLY A 344 -0.50 13.89 -45.70
N CYS A 345 -1.05 14.24 -44.52
CA CYS A 345 -1.73 13.31 -43.61
C CYS A 345 -3.25 13.54 -43.53
N GLU A 346 -3.82 14.41 -44.38
CA GLU A 346 -5.19 14.93 -44.29
C GLU A 346 -6.26 13.87 -44.54
N ASN A 347 -5.96 12.86 -45.37
CA ASN A 347 -6.90 11.81 -45.76
C ASN A 347 -6.92 10.61 -44.80
N LEU A 348 -6.12 10.63 -43.74
CA LEU A 348 -6.05 9.57 -42.74
C LEU A 348 -6.97 9.89 -41.56
N ASN A 349 -7.43 8.84 -40.87
CA ASN A 349 -8.26 8.94 -39.66
C ASN A 349 -7.63 8.16 -38.49
N GLY A 350 -8.07 8.46 -37.27
CA GLY A 350 -7.65 7.77 -36.05
C GLY A 350 -6.13 7.71 -35.88
N ASP A 351 -5.61 6.56 -35.43
CA ASP A 351 -4.18 6.36 -35.15
C ASP A 351 -3.29 6.47 -36.38
N ALA A 352 -3.79 6.15 -37.58
CA ALA A 352 -3.03 6.30 -38.81
C ALA A 352 -2.72 7.78 -39.10
N ARG A 353 -3.68 8.67 -38.86
CA ARG A 353 -3.51 10.13 -38.98
C ARG A 353 -2.49 10.64 -37.97
N ARG A 354 -2.65 10.24 -36.70
CA ARG A 354 -1.78 10.59 -35.58
C ARG A 354 -0.33 10.19 -35.87
N ASN A 355 -0.09 8.93 -36.21
CA ASN A 355 1.24 8.40 -36.52
C ASN A 355 1.87 9.09 -37.74
N CYS A 356 1.07 9.44 -38.75
CA CYS A 356 1.55 10.19 -39.90
C CYS A 356 2.02 11.59 -39.52
N THR A 357 1.18 12.36 -38.81
CA THR A 357 1.49 13.72 -38.32
C THR A 357 2.74 13.71 -37.46
N THR A 358 2.78 12.81 -36.46
CA THR A 358 3.93 12.61 -35.58
C THR A 358 5.20 12.38 -36.37
N ARG A 359 5.20 11.41 -37.31
CA ARG A 359 6.38 11.10 -38.12
C ARG A 359 6.84 12.29 -38.96
N LYS A 360 5.93 13.08 -39.50
CA LYS A 360 6.25 14.28 -40.30
C LYS A 360 6.84 15.39 -39.46
N ILE A 361 6.30 15.65 -38.27
CA ILE A 361 6.87 16.59 -37.30
C ILE A 361 8.27 16.15 -36.90
N SER A 362 8.45 14.87 -36.54
CA SER A 362 9.76 14.32 -36.18
C SER A 362 10.77 14.44 -37.31
N ALA A 363 10.36 14.20 -38.56
CA ALA A 363 11.23 14.36 -39.73
C ALA A 363 11.62 15.82 -39.95
N TYR A 364 10.67 16.74 -39.86
CA TYR A 364 10.92 18.17 -40.01
C TYR A 364 11.91 18.69 -38.96
N VAL A 365 11.70 18.32 -37.69
CA VAL A 365 12.63 18.65 -36.60
C VAL A 365 13.99 18.01 -36.84
N GLY A 366 14.00 16.76 -37.31
CA GLY A 366 15.19 16.03 -37.74
C GLY A 366 16.06 16.76 -38.75
N GLU A 367 15.44 17.42 -39.72
CA GLU A 367 16.10 18.11 -40.82
C GLU A 367 16.51 19.55 -40.48
N ASN A 368 15.78 20.20 -39.56
CA ASN A 368 15.90 21.64 -39.33
C ASN A 368 16.56 22.04 -37.99
N PHE A 369 16.77 21.09 -37.07
CA PHE A 369 17.37 21.35 -35.76
C PHE A 369 18.90 21.27 -35.80
N ASP A 370 19.58 22.36 -35.41
CA ASP A 370 21.04 22.41 -35.32
C ASP A 370 21.55 21.80 -33.99
N SER A 371 21.83 20.49 -34.01
CA SER A 371 22.43 19.78 -32.87
C SER A 371 23.89 20.20 -32.58
N SER A 372 24.56 20.95 -33.48
CA SER A 372 25.94 21.41 -33.25
C SER A 372 26.04 22.47 -32.15
N LEU A 373 24.92 23.15 -31.84
CA LEU A 373 24.82 24.13 -30.77
C LEU A 373 25.13 23.53 -29.40
N GLY A 374 24.79 22.25 -29.19
CA GLY A 374 25.12 21.56 -27.94
C GLY A 374 26.63 21.40 -27.75
N LYS A 375 27.37 21.10 -28.83
CA LYS A 375 28.84 21.02 -28.79
C LYS A 375 29.47 22.39 -28.53
N LYS A 376 28.94 23.45 -29.15
CA LYS A 376 29.38 24.84 -28.91
C LYS A 376 29.12 25.30 -27.47
N ALA A 377 28.09 24.75 -26.83
CA ALA A 377 27.75 24.98 -25.42
C ALA A 377 28.53 24.10 -24.42
N GLY A 378 29.47 23.27 -24.89
CA GLY A 378 30.30 22.42 -24.03
C GLY A 378 29.59 21.19 -23.46
N LEU A 379 28.45 20.79 -24.04
CA LEU A 379 27.70 19.62 -23.59
C LEU A 379 28.32 18.33 -24.14
N THR A 380 28.27 17.26 -23.35
CA THR A 380 28.74 15.91 -23.72
C THR A 380 27.65 14.87 -23.49
N GLY A 381 27.77 13.70 -24.11
CA GLY A 381 26.84 12.59 -23.91
C GLY A 381 25.45 12.82 -24.52
N THR A 382 24.43 12.17 -23.94
CA THR A 382 23.05 12.24 -24.41
C THR A 382 22.36 13.48 -23.85
N ASN A 383 21.87 14.35 -24.72
CA ASN A 383 21.20 15.59 -24.38
C ASN A 383 19.72 15.51 -24.79
N ARG A 384 18.84 16.05 -23.95
CA ARG A 384 17.39 16.08 -24.16
C ARG A 384 16.88 17.52 -24.11
N VAL A 385 16.07 17.87 -25.09
CA VAL A 385 15.33 19.14 -25.15
C VAL A 385 13.84 18.79 -25.19
N ILE A 386 13.05 19.38 -24.30
CA ILE A 386 11.59 19.20 -24.27
C ILE A 386 10.96 20.47 -24.78
N VAL A 387 10.11 20.36 -25.80
CA VAL A 387 9.41 21.50 -26.39
C VAL A 387 7.91 21.30 -26.24
N GLU A 388 7.22 22.25 -25.62
CA GLU A 388 5.76 22.27 -25.57
C GLU A 388 5.23 23.33 -26.53
N PHE A 389 4.15 23.02 -27.23
CA PHE A 389 3.51 23.95 -28.15
C PHE A 389 2.04 23.62 -28.31
N LYS A 390 1.27 24.55 -28.83
CA LYS A 390 -0.16 24.40 -29.08
C LYS A 390 -0.45 24.59 -30.57
N ILE A 391 -1.31 23.72 -31.11
CA ILE A 391 -1.90 23.91 -32.43
C ILE A 391 -3.25 24.57 -32.21
N ASP A 392 -3.46 25.78 -32.73
CA ASP A 392 -4.71 26.54 -32.56
C ASP A 392 -5.84 26.00 -33.47
N GLU A 393 -7.04 26.57 -33.32
CA GLU A 393 -8.23 26.24 -34.13
C GLU A 393 -8.06 26.53 -35.64
N LYS A 394 -7.04 27.31 -36.01
CA LYS A 394 -6.68 27.63 -37.40
C LYS A 394 -5.52 26.77 -37.90
N GLY A 395 -4.95 25.91 -37.06
CA GLY A 395 -3.81 25.07 -37.38
C GLY A 395 -2.44 25.75 -37.30
N ASN A 396 -2.35 26.92 -36.67
CA ASN A 396 -1.09 27.61 -36.41
C ASN A 396 -0.44 27.09 -35.13
N ILE A 397 0.90 27.16 -35.08
CA ILE A 397 1.66 26.87 -33.88
C ILE A 397 1.71 28.12 -33.00
N VAL A 398 1.24 27.99 -31.77
CA VAL A 398 1.22 29.06 -30.74
C VAL A 398 1.75 28.52 -29.41
N ASP A 399 2.04 29.42 -28.46
CA ASP A 399 2.48 29.10 -27.10
C ASP A 399 3.67 28.13 -27.02
N VAL A 400 4.72 28.38 -27.83
CA VAL A 400 5.91 27.52 -27.87
C VAL A 400 6.83 27.81 -26.69
N THR A 401 7.03 26.81 -25.82
CA THR A 401 7.99 26.84 -24.72
C THR A 401 8.98 25.68 -24.86
N SER A 402 10.19 25.84 -24.34
CA SER A 402 11.24 24.81 -24.45
C SER A 402 12.09 24.79 -23.19
N LYS A 403 12.50 23.60 -22.75
CA LYS A 403 13.42 23.36 -21.63
C LYS A 403 14.59 22.51 -22.10
N ALA A 404 15.81 22.99 -21.90
CA ALA A 404 17.05 22.30 -22.27
C ALA A 404 18.18 22.54 -21.27
N ALA A 405 19.30 21.83 -21.43
CA ALA A 405 20.50 22.03 -20.62
C ALA A 405 21.21 23.38 -20.86
N HIS A 406 20.90 24.08 -21.97
CA HIS A 406 21.50 25.36 -22.31
C HIS A 406 20.54 26.23 -23.14
N THR A 407 20.53 27.55 -22.89
CA THR A 407 19.60 28.51 -23.53
C THR A 407 19.68 28.52 -25.05
N SER A 408 20.87 28.29 -25.63
CA SER A 408 21.00 28.20 -27.11
C SER A 408 20.20 27.06 -27.73
N LEU A 409 20.02 25.94 -27.01
CA LEU A 409 19.20 24.81 -27.46
C LEU A 409 17.71 25.07 -27.26
N GLU A 410 17.34 25.86 -26.24
CA GLU A 410 15.96 26.31 -26.03
C GLU A 410 15.51 27.22 -27.17
N GLU A 411 16.30 28.23 -27.50
CA GLU A 411 15.98 29.16 -28.58
C GLU A 411 15.96 28.46 -29.95
N GLU A 412 16.86 27.50 -30.18
CA GLU A 412 16.84 26.69 -31.41
C GLU A 412 15.59 25.80 -31.50
N ALA A 413 15.22 25.13 -30.41
CA ALA A 413 13.99 24.35 -30.35
C ALA A 413 12.75 25.20 -30.63
N LYS A 414 12.65 26.39 -30.01
CA LYS A 414 11.56 27.34 -30.26
C LYS A 414 11.53 27.76 -31.73
N ARG A 415 12.68 28.11 -32.32
CA ARG A 415 12.79 28.49 -33.73
C ARG A 415 12.27 27.40 -34.67
N VAL A 416 12.71 26.16 -34.47
CA VAL A 416 12.34 25.02 -35.33
C VAL A 416 10.83 24.74 -35.22
N ILE A 417 10.29 24.66 -34.00
CA ILE A 417 8.86 24.37 -33.80
C ILE A 417 7.97 25.51 -34.28
N SER A 418 8.37 26.77 -34.08
CA SER A 418 7.62 27.92 -34.59
C SER A 418 7.65 28.01 -36.12
N SER A 419 8.61 27.36 -36.78
CA SER A 419 8.73 27.31 -38.24
C SER A 419 7.93 26.18 -38.89
N LEU A 420 7.27 25.31 -38.12
CA LEU A 420 6.44 24.24 -38.68
C LEU A 420 5.34 24.83 -39.58
N PRO A 421 5.03 24.18 -40.71
CA PRO A 421 3.97 24.64 -41.60
C PRO A 421 2.60 24.56 -40.91
N GLN A 422 1.69 25.43 -41.34
CA GLN A 422 0.30 25.41 -40.89
C GLN A 422 -0.32 24.04 -41.14
N MET A 423 -0.97 23.50 -40.12
CA MET A 423 -1.58 22.17 -40.11
C MET A 423 -3.10 22.25 -40.28
N GLN A 424 -3.77 21.12 -40.52
CA GLN A 424 -5.20 21.08 -40.29
C GLN A 424 -5.47 21.02 -38.78
N PRO A 425 -6.39 21.83 -38.24
CA PRO A 425 -6.69 21.84 -36.82
C PRO A 425 -7.32 20.52 -36.36
N GLY A 426 -7.29 20.28 -35.04
CA GLY A 426 -8.03 19.18 -34.44
C GLY A 426 -9.53 19.45 -34.52
N ILE A 427 -10.35 18.39 -34.60
CA ILE A 427 -11.81 18.50 -34.59
C ILE A 427 -12.35 17.69 -33.43
N HIS A 428 -13.22 18.28 -32.63
CA HIS A 428 -13.99 17.64 -31.57
C HIS A 428 -15.45 18.12 -31.63
N ASN A 429 -16.39 17.18 -31.64
CA ASN A 429 -17.83 17.44 -31.81
C ASN A 429 -18.16 18.32 -33.04
N GLY A 430 -17.37 18.16 -34.12
CA GLY A 430 -17.53 18.94 -35.36
C GLY A 430 -16.93 20.35 -35.35
N ASN A 431 -16.42 20.83 -34.21
CA ASN A 431 -15.79 22.14 -34.10
C ASN A 431 -14.25 22.03 -34.12
N PRO A 432 -13.54 23.00 -34.72
CA PRO A 432 -12.09 23.06 -34.61
C PRO A 432 -11.68 23.34 -33.16
N VAL A 433 -10.69 22.62 -32.65
CA VAL A 433 -10.22 22.76 -31.27
C VAL A 433 -8.71 22.90 -31.20
N SER A 434 -8.25 23.62 -30.18
CA SER A 434 -6.84 23.80 -29.92
C SER A 434 -6.26 22.63 -29.11
N VAL A 435 -5.08 22.15 -29.50
CA VAL A 435 -4.47 20.93 -28.95
C VAL A 435 -3.03 21.19 -28.52
N LYS A 436 -2.70 20.85 -27.26
CA LYS A 436 -1.35 20.98 -26.71
C LYS A 436 -0.51 19.73 -27.03
N TYR A 437 0.74 19.93 -27.42
CA TYR A 437 1.73 18.90 -27.73
C TYR A 437 3.01 19.10 -26.91
N ALA A 438 3.68 18.01 -26.58
CA ALA A 438 5.02 18.01 -26.03
C ALA A 438 5.93 17.12 -26.90
N LEU A 439 7.05 17.65 -27.38
CA LEU A 439 8.02 16.95 -28.23
C LEU A 439 9.39 16.86 -27.53
N PRO A 440 9.82 15.66 -27.13
CA PRO A 440 11.19 15.43 -26.71
C PRO A 440 12.13 15.22 -27.91
N ILE A 441 13.17 16.06 -28.00
CA ILE A 441 14.27 15.98 -28.97
C ILE A 441 15.49 15.45 -28.23
N VAL A 442 16.06 14.34 -28.70
CA VAL A 442 17.20 13.67 -28.08
C VAL A 442 18.34 13.58 -29.08
N PHE A 443 19.55 13.95 -28.68
CA PHE A 443 20.73 13.83 -29.53
C PHE A 443 21.97 13.54 -28.71
N LYS A 444 22.94 12.89 -29.33
CA LYS A 444 24.20 12.52 -28.69
C LYS A 444 25.34 13.36 -29.25
N ILE A 445 26.16 13.88 -28.36
CA ILE A 445 27.42 14.55 -28.70
C ILE A 445 28.53 13.60 -28.30
N ASP A 446 29.30 13.14 -29.28
CA ASP A 446 30.50 12.34 -29.05
C ASP A 446 31.57 13.22 -28.37
N GLU A 447 32.32 12.63 -27.42
CA GLU A 447 33.38 13.28 -26.64
C GLU A 447 34.47 13.93 -27.50
#